data_AF-A0AB34GF44-F1
#
_entry.id   AF-A0AB34GF44-F1
#
_cell.length_a   1.000
_cell.length_b   1.000
_cell.length_c   1.000
_cell.angle_alpha   90.00
_cell.angle_beta   90.00
_cell.angle_gamma   90.00
#
_symmetry.space_group_name_H-M   'P 1'
#
loop_
_entity.id
_entity.type
_entity.pdbx_description
1 polymer ?
#
loop_
_entity_poly.entity_id
_entity_poly.type
_entity_poly.pdbx_seq_one_letter_code
_entity_poly.pdbx_strand_id
1 'polypeptide(L)'
;MARVLRVSPNLPCVVQEGAMVMARGRHVGSSEARLLRTLLEACGQCEEVPEAQVDVHTGLSGSGVAFLPVCAAHPISLPSRAFEASPLADPSAPASALVAGVCAFSEALAEGAIKMGMPSGLAHRIAAQTLLGTAKMLLQKGQHPAQLRTDVCTPGGTTIYGLHALEQGGLRAAAMSSVEAATCRARELSRK
;
A
#
# COMPACT_ATOMS: atom_id res chain seq x y z
N MET A 1 -33.64 -4.45 16.56
CA MET A 1 -32.21 -4.88 16.54
C MET A 1 -31.51 -4.21 15.37
N ALA A 2 -30.32 -3.64 15.57
CA ALA A 2 -29.59 -2.95 14.49
C ALA A 2 -28.88 -3.95 13.55
N ARG A 3 -28.96 -3.68 12.24
CA ARG A 3 -28.26 -4.40 11.18
C ARG A 3 -27.13 -3.49 10.68
N VAL A 4 -25.89 -3.94 10.83
CA VAL A 4 -24.69 -3.11 10.61
C VAL A 4 -23.68 -3.89 9.77
N LEU A 5 -23.22 -3.28 8.69
CA LEU A 5 -22.04 -3.68 7.92
C LEU A 5 -21.01 -2.56 8.06
N ARG A 6 -19.82 -2.89 8.57
CA ARG A 6 -18.69 -1.96 8.63
C ARG A 6 -17.88 -2.14 7.35
N VAL A 7 -17.57 -1.05 6.65
CA VAL A 7 -16.71 -1.07 5.46
C VAL A 7 -15.47 -0.23 5.76
N SER A 8 -14.31 -0.73 5.35
CA SER A 8 -13.03 -0.03 5.43
C SER A 8 -12.49 0.15 4.02
N PRO A 9 -12.77 1.30 3.36
CA PRO A 9 -12.25 1.60 2.04
C PRO A 9 -10.85 2.23 2.10
N ASN A 10 -10.22 2.40 0.94
CA ASN A 10 -8.97 3.14 0.80
C ASN A 10 -9.02 4.10 -0.41
N LEU A 11 -8.07 5.03 -0.50
CA LEU A 11 -8.09 6.08 -1.52
C LEU A 11 -8.14 5.57 -2.98
N PRO A 12 -7.47 4.47 -3.38
CA PRO A 12 -7.56 3.93 -4.74
C PRO A 12 -8.99 3.59 -5.22
N CYS A 13 -9.99 3.56 -4.34
CA CYS A 13 -11.41 3.51 -4.74
C CYS A 13 -11.80 4.62 -5.72
N VAL A 14 -11.17 5.80 -5.67
CA VAL A 14 -11.47 6.93 -6.57
C VAL A 14 -11.08 6.66 -8.03
N VAL A 15 -10.22 5.66 -8.27
CA VAL A 15 -9.84 5.17 -9.60
C VAL A 15 -10.27 3.73 -9.83
N GLN A 16 -11.25 3.24 -9.05
CA GLN A 16 -11.83 1.90 -9.17
C GLN A 16 -10.85 0.73 -8.93
N GLU A 17 -9.73 1.00 -8.26
CA GLU A 17 -8.68 0.02 -7.94
C GLU A 17 -8.50 -0.10 -6.42
N GLY A 18 -9.60 0.08 -5.68
CA GLY A 18 -9.66 0.01 -4.23
C GLY A 18 -9.35 -1.38 -3.68
N ALA A 19 -8.81 -1.43 -2.46
CA ALA A 19 -8.65 -2.65 -1.67
C ALA A 19 -9.38 -2.47 -0.34
N MET A 20 -10.57 -3.05 -0.25
CA MET A 20 -11.53 -2.82 0.82
C MET A 20 -11.77 -4.10 1.62
N VAL A 21 -12.16 -3.92 2.88
CA VAL A 21 -12.75 -5.02 3.65
C VAL A 21 -14.09 -4.61 4.23
N MET A 22 -14.96 -5.60 4.40
CA MET A 22 -16.21 -5.46 5.11
C MET A 22 -16.31 -6.44 6.28
N ALA A 23 -16.85 -5.99 7.39
CA ALA A 23 -17.12 -6.81 8.56
C ALA A 23 -18.62 -6.83 8.87
N ARG A 24 -19.13 -8.03 9.15
CA ARG A 24 -20.56 -8.31 9.24
C ARG A 24 -21.07 -8.35 10.68
N GLY A 25 -22.04 -7.50 10.99
CA GLY A 25 -22.73 -7.51 12.27
C GLY A 25 -23.65 -8.72 12.45
N ARG A 26 -23.90 -9.10 13.71
CA ARG A 26 -24.60 -10.35 14.09
C ARG A 26 -26.01 -10.56 13.50
N HIS A 27 -26.70 -9.48 13.11
CA HIS A 27 -28.07 -9.55 12.57
C HIS A 27 -28.12 -9.37 11.04
N VAL A 28 -26.99 -9.40 10.35
CA VAL A 28 -26.92 -9.23 8.91
C VAL A 28 -26.83 -10.59 8.22
N GLY A 29 -27.77 -10.83 7.31
CA GLY A 29 -27.84 -12.06 6.53
C GLY A 29 -26.82 -12.07 5.38
N SER A 30 -26.53 -13.27 4.85
CA SER A 30 -25.58 -13.42 3.73
C SER A 30 -26.05 -12.74 2.44
N SER A 31 -27.35 -12.56 2.24
CA SER A 31 -27.89 -11.85 1.07
C SER A 31 -27.53 -10.37 1.06
N GLU A 32 -27.59 -9.71 2.21
CA GLU A 32 -27.24 -8.29 2.35
C GLU A 32 -25.74 -8.05 2.19
N ALA A 33 -24.94 -8.92 2.81
CA ALA A 33 -23.48 -8.84 2.69
C ALA A 33 -23.04 -9.04 1.23
N ARG A 34 -23.66 -9.99 0.52
CA ARG A 34 -23.43 -10.17 -0.93
C ARG A 34 -23.85 -8.95 -1.73
N LEU A 35 -25.02 -8.39 -1.47
CA LEU A 35 -25.49 -7.19 -2.16
C LEU A 35 -24.50 -6.03 -1.98
N LEU A 36 -24.06 -5.76 -0.74
CA LEU A 36 -23.09 -4.70 -0.50
C LEU A 36 -21.75 -4.99 -1.19
N ARG A 37 -21.26 -6.23 -1.13
CA ARG A 37 -20.03 -6.62 -1.84
C ARG A 37 -20.15 -6.33 -3.33
N THR A 38 -21.24 -6.73 -3.98
CA THR A 38 -21.49 -6.47 -5.41
C THR A 38 -21.52 -4.97 -5.73
N LEU A 39 -22.06 -4.14 -4.85
CA LEU A 39 -22.03 -2.68 -5.04
C LEU A 39 -20.60 -2.12 -4.92
N LEU A 40 -19.82 -2.64 -3.98
CA LEU A 40 -18.45 -2.20 -3.74
C LEU A 40 -17.49 -2.67 -4.85
N GLU A 41 -17.77 -3.76 -5.56
CA GLU A 41 -16.96 -4.24 -6.68
C GLU A 41 -16.74 -3.18 -7.79
N ALA A 42 -17.65 -2.20 -7.91
CA ALA A 42 -17.49 -1.06 -8.82
C ALA A 42 -16.35 -0.10 -8.43
N CYS A 43 -15.88 -0.17 -7.18
CA CYS A 43 -14.81 0.66 -6.62
C CYS A 43 -13.49 -0.11 -6.42
N GLY A 44 -13.47 -1.41 -6.70
CA GLY A 44 -12.29 -2.27 -6.52
C GLY A 44 -12.62 -3.57 -5.77
N GLN A 45 -11.60 -4.23 -5.25
CA GLN A 45 -11.75 -5.50 -4.55
C GLN A 45 -12.29 -5.28 -3.12
N CYS A 46 -13.30 -6.07 -2.73
CA CYS A 46 -13.84 -6.05 -1.37
C CYS A 46 -13.94 -7.47 -0.80
N GLU A 47 -13.33 -7.68 0.37
CA GLU A 47 -13.37 -8.97 1.08
C GLU A 47 -14.16 -8.90 2.39
N GLU A 48 -14.93 -9.94 2.70
CA GLU A 48 -15.56 -10.11 4.01
C GLU A 48 -14.54 -10.67 4.99
N VAL A 49 -14.33 -9.98 6.10
CA VAL A 49 -13.36 -10.37 7.14
C VAL A 49 -14.00 -10.34 8.53
N PRO A 50 -13.46 -11.08 9.51
CA PRO A 50 -13.77 -10.87 10.91
C PRO A 50 -13.47 -9.43 11.34
N GLU A 51 -14.30 -8.86 12.24
CA GLU A 51 -14.12 -7.50 12.77
C GLU A 51 -12.69 -7.26 13.31
N ALA A 52 -12.10 -8.28 13.93
CA ALA A 52 -10.74 -8.23 14.47
C ALA A 52 -9.63 -8.01 13.43
N GLN A 53 -9.92 -8.24 12.14
CA GLN A 53 -8.97 -8.04 11.04
C GLN A 53 -9.06 -6.64 10.42
N VAL A 54 -10.07 -5.83 10.75
CA VAL A 54 -10.24 -4.50 10.14
C VAL A 54 -9.08 -3.56 10.52
N ASP A 55 -8.59 -3.61 11.76
CA ASP A 55 -7.42 -2.81 12.18
C ASP A 55 -6.14 -3.24 11.45
N VAL A 56 -5.98 -4.54 11.15
CA VAL A 56 -4.83 -5.06 10.39
C VAL A 56 -4.93 -4.66 8.92
N HIS A 57 -6.14 -4.68 8.33
CA HIS A 57 -6.37 -4.14 6.99
C HIS A 57 -6.04 -2.65 6.91
N THR A 58 -6.38 -1.88 7.95
CA THR A 58 -5.99 -0.47 8.07
C THR A 58 -4.47 -0.35 8.15
N GLY A 59 -3.80 -1.22 8.91
CA GLY A 59 -2.34 -1.30 8.95
C GLY A 59 -1.72 -1.63 7.59
N LEU A 60 -2.27 -2.56 6.82
CA LEU A 60 -1.70 -3.00 5.55
C LEU A 60 -2.03 -2.05 4.38
N SER A 61 -3.31 -1.77 4.18
CA SER A 61 -3.87 -1.07 3.01
C SER A 61 -4.31 0.37 3.31
N GLY A 62 -4.17 0.80 4.56
CA GLY A 62 -4.54 2.14 5.03
C GLY A 62 -3.33 2.99 5.36
N SER A 63 -2.33 2.49 6.12
CA SER A 63 -1.23 3.34 6.63
C SER A 63 0.19 2.72 6.64
N GLY A 64 0.34 1.41 6.52
CA GLY A 64 1.62 0.72 6.76
C GLY A 64 2.59 0.72 5.61
N VAL A 65 2.28 1.34 4.47
CA VAL A 65 3.23 1.48 3.36
C VAL A 65 3.90 2.85 3.38
N ALA A 66 3.31 3.83 4.08
CA ALA A 66 3.77 5.23 4.22
C ALA A 66 5.22 5.38 4.68
N PHE A 67 5.76 4.32 5.30
CA PHE A 67 7.05 4.33 5.94
C PHE A 67 8.02 3.35 5.30
N LEU A 68 8.00 3.17 3.98
CA LEU A 68 9.17 2.62 3.30
C LEU A 68 10.31 3.64 3.49
N PRO A 69 11.34 3.36 4.31
CA PRO A 69 12.49 4.23 4.36
C PRO A 69 13.14 4.13 2.99
N VAL A 70 13.14 5.25 2.27
CA VAL A 70 14.11 5.50 1.21
C VAL A 70 15.48 5.11 1.80
N CYS A 71 16.09 4.09 1.20
CA CYS A 71 17.23 3.35 1.75
C CYS A 71 18.25 4.27 2.44
N ALA A 72 18.28 4.22 3.77
CA ALA A 72 19.23 4.96 4.59
C ALA A 72 20.62 4.31 4.51
N ALA A 73 21.31 4.49 3.39
CA ALA A 73 22.76 4.34 3.27
C ALA A 73 23.46 5.68 2.98
N HIS A 74 22.71 6.74 2.70
CA HIS A 74 23.19 8.12 2.71
C HIS A 74 22.16 9.02 3.39
N PRO A 75 22.57 10.02 4.17
CA PRO A 75 21.69 11.10 4.60
C PRO A 75 21.39 11.95 3.36
N ILE A 76 20.51 11.48 2.49
CA ILE A 76 19.75 12.39 1.64
C ILE A 76 18.92 13.16 2.64
N SER A 77 19.29 14.43 2.83
CA SER A 77 18.49 15.39 3.58
C SER A 77 17.12 15.43 2.92
N LEU A 78 16.20 14.60 3.38
CA LEU A 78 14.79 14.75 3.03
C LEU A 78 14.45 16.20 3.37
N PRO A 79 13.98 17.01 2.40
CA PRO A 79 13.57 18.35 2.72
C PRO A 79 12.52 18.24 3.83
N SER A 80 12.62 19.08 4.86
CA SER A 80 11.69 19.12 6.01
C SER A 80 10.21 19.26 5.61
N ARG A 81 9.93 19.52 4.32
CA ARG A 81 8.62 19.57 3.69
C ARG A 81 8.06 18.25 3.17
N ALA A 82 8.83 17.15 3.14
CA ALA A 82 8.34 15.84 2.68
C ALA A 82 7.26 15.24 3.62
N PHE A 83 7.15 15.77 4.84
CA PHE A 83 6.13 15.43 5.82
C PHE A 83 5.12 16.57 6.07
N GLU A 84 5.15 17.66 5.30
CA GLU A 84 4.07 18.64 5.36
C GLU A 84 2.82 18.00 4.72
N ALA A 85 1.84 17.67 5.57
CA ALA A 85 0.53 17.25 5.12
C ALA A 85 0.02 18.27 4.09
N SER A 86 -0.39 17.79 2.92
CA SER A 86 -1.04 18.64 1.92
C SER A 86 -2.13 19.48 2.60
N PRO A 87 -2.28 20.78 2.28
CA PRO A 87 -3.38 21.60 2.81
C PRO A 87 -4.78 21.08 2.39
N LEU A 88 -4.84 20.07 1.50
CA LEU A 88 -6.03 19.32 1.11
C LEU A 88 -6.20 17.98 1.86
N ALA A 89 -5.24 17.58 2.70
CA ALA A 89 -5.33 16.39 3.51
C ALA A 89 -6.25 16.68 4.71
N ASP A 90 -7.47 16.17 4.64
CA ASP A 90 -8.40 16.18 5.77
C ASP A 90 -7.79 15.34 6.93
N PRO A 91 -7.44 15.97 8.07
CA PRO A 91 -6.87 15.26 9.22
C PRO A 91 -7.85 14.27 9.87
N SER A 92 -9.12 14.29 9.47
CA SER A 92 -10.16 13.36 9.93
C SER A 92 -10.45 12.20 8.96
N ALA A 93 -9.80 12.15 7.78
CA ALA A 93 -10.04 11.11 6.78
C ALA A 93 -9.12 9.89 6.99
N PRO A 94 -9.63 8.71 7.43
CA PRO A 94 -8.84 7.51 7.70
C PRO A 94 -8.25 6.82 6.45
N ALA A 95 -8.45 7.37 5.24
CA ALA A 95 -8.21 6.68 3.96
C ALA A 95 -6.92 7.10 3.20
N SER A 96 -6.09 7.99 3.75
CA SER A 96 -5.03 8.70 3.00
C SER A 96 -3.61 8.11 3.09
N ALA A 97 -3.33 7.13 3.95
CA ALA A 97 -1.94 6.77 4.29
C ALA A 97 -1.30 5.64 3.45
N LEU A 98 -2.05 4.83 2.68
CA LEU A 98 -1.49 3.79 1.79
C LEU A 98 -0.87 4.44 0.56
N VAL A 99 -1.57 5.42 0.02
CA VAL A 99 -1.12 6.19 -1.13
C VAL A 99 0.19 6.89 -0.79
N ALA A 100 0.34 7.43 0.42
CA ALA A 100 1.57 8.05 0.86
C ALA A 100 2.79 7.12 0.73
N GLY A 101 2.64 5.84 1.05
CA GLY A 101 3.71 4.87 0.99
C GLY A 101 4.16 4.41 -0.37
N VAL A 102 3.17 4.07 -1.17
CA VAL A 102 3.40 3.71 -2.58
C VAL A 102 3.93 4.93 -3.33
N CYS A 103 3.47 6.15 -3.02
CA CYS A 103 4.03 7.39 -3.54
C CYS A 103 5.48 7.57 -3.12
N ALA A 104 5.82 7.43 -1.84
CA ALA A 104 7.20 7.56 -1.36
C ALA A 104 8.15 6.57 -2.03
N PHE A 105 7.71 5.32 -2.24
CA PHE A 105 8.50 4.33 -2.96
C PHE A 105 8.63 4.65 -4.45
N SER A 106 7.55 5.09 -5.09
CA SER A 106 7.55 5.52 -6.49
C SER A 106 8.48 6.71 -6.71
N GLU A 107 8.45 7.68 -5.79
CA GLU A 107 9.32 8.84 -5.77
C GLU A 107 10.78 8.44 -5.60
N ALA A 108 11.10 7.57 -4.64
CA ALA A 108 12.46 7.05 -4.44
C ALA A 108 13.02 6.34 -5.68
N LEU A 109 12.19 5.54 -6.37
CA LEU A 109 12.57 4.90 -7.64
C LEU A 109 12.85 5.95 -8.72
N ALA A 110 11.99 6.96 -8.82
CA ALA A 110 12.16 8.05 -9.80
C ALA A 110 13.41 8.88 -9.51
N GLU A 111 13.66 9.26 -8.26
CA GLU A 111 14.86 9.99 -7.83
C GLU A 111 16.13 9.18 -8.11
N GLY A 112 16.11 7.87 -7.85
CA GLY A 112 17.19 6.96 -8.22
C GLY A 112 17.48 6.98 -9.72
N ALA A 113 16.43 6.95 -10.57
CA ALA A 113 16.60 7.04 -12.02
C ALA A 113 17.09 8.42 -12.48
N ILE A 114 16.61 9.51 -11.87
CA ILE A 114 17.04 10.88 -12.15
C ILE A 114 18.53 11.05 -11.81
N LYS A 115 18.97 10.51 -10.67
CA LYS A 115 20.38 10.48 -10.28
C LYS A 115 21.26 9.78 -11.33
N MET A 116 20.70 8.81 -12.05
CA MET A 116 21.38 8.10 -13.14
C MET A 116 21.20 8.77 -14.52
N GLY A 117 20.64 9.98 -14.57
CA GLY A 117 20.53 10.81 -15.78
C GLY A 117 19.18 10.76 -16.49
N MET A 118 18.15 10.12 -15.93
CA MET A 118 16.82 10.09 -16.54
C MET A 118 16.09 11.43 -16.39
N PRO A 119 15.37 11.93 -17.42
CA PRO A 119 14.50 13.10 -17.26
C PRO A 119 13.41 12.87 -16.21
N SER A 120 13.23 13.82 -15.28
CA SER A 120 12.30 13.68 -14.14
C SER A 120 10.88 13.26 -14.55
N GLY A 121 10.28 13.93 -15.53
CA GLY A 121 8.92 13.57 -15.98
C GLY A 121 8.83 12.15 -16.55
N LEU A 122 9.89 11.64 -17.17
CA LEU A 122 9.94 10.25 -17.64
C LEU A 122 10.10 9.28 -16.45
N ALA A 123 10.99 9.59 -15.51
CA ALA A 123 11.28 8.77 -14.34
C ALA A 123 10.03 8.51 -13.49
N HIS A 124 9.26 9.55 -13.16
CA HIS A 124 8.03 9.39 -12.38
C HIS A 124 6.98 8.54 -13.12
N ARG A 125 6.80 8.74 -14.43
CA ARG A 125 5.84 7.95 -15.22
C ARG A 125 6.24 6.48 -15.30
N ILE A 126 7.52 6.19 -15.55
CA ILE A 126 8.03 4.82 -15.60
C ILE A 126 7.89 4.16 -14.23
N ALA A 127 8.27 4.85 -13.14
CA ALA A 127 8.14 4.31 -11.79
C ALA A 127 6.68 3.94 -11.45
N ALA A 128 5.73 4.84 -11.69
CA ALA A 128 4.31 4.58 -11.46
C ALA A 128 3.78 3.41 -12.31
N GLN A 129 4.13 3.37 -13.60
CA GLN A 129 3.71 2.30 -14.51
C GLN A 129 4.32 0.94 -14.14
N THR A 130 5.57 0.92 -13.68
CA THR A 130 6.24 -0.29 -13.18
C THR A 130 5.49 -0.83 -11.96
N LEU A 131 5.16 0.02 -10.99
CA LEU A 131 4.40 -0.39 -9.80
C LEU A 131 3.01 -0.94 -10.17
N LEU A 132 2.28 -0.26 -11.05
CA LEU A 132 0.98 -0.71 -11.54
C LEU A 132 1.06 -2.08 -12.23
N GLY A 133 2.05 -2.25 -13.11
CA GLY A 133 2.27 -3.51 -13.84
C GLY A 133 2.60 -4.66 -12.89
N THR A 134 3.52 -4.45 -11.96
CA THR A 134 3.89 -5.47 -10.95
C THR A 134 2.69 -5.84 -10.07
N ALA A 135 1.90 -4.87 -9.61
CA ALA A 135 0.70 -5.14 -8.83
C ALA A 135 -0.30 -5.99 -9.64
N LYS A 136 -0.56 -5.64 -10.90
CA LYS A 136 -1.44 -6.43 -11.79
C LYS A 136 -0.93 -7.85 -12.01
N MET A 137 0.38 -8.04 -12.16
CA MET A 137 0.96 -9.37 -12.31
C MET A 137 0.72 -10.25 -11.07
N LEU A 138 0.89 -9.69 -9.87
CA LEU A 138 0.65 -10.40 -8.61
C LEU A 138 -0.83 -10.78 -8.45
N LEU A 139 -1.74 -9.87 -8.77
CA LEU A 139 -3.18 -10.09 -8.65
C LEU A 139 -3.72 -11.10 -9.67
N GLN A 140 -3.24 -11.05 -10.92
CA GLN A 140 -3.80 -11.86 -12.01
C GLN A 140 -3.20 -13.25 -12.12
N LYS A 141 -1.89 -13.41 -11.86
CA LYS A 141 -1.20 -14.68 -12.11
C LYS A 141 -1.25 -15.64 -10.91
N GLY A 142 -1.71 -15.19 -9.74
CA GLY A 142 -1.71 -15.99 -8.51
C GLY A 142 -0.31 -16.50 -8.11
N GLN A 143 0.75 -15.91 -8.67
CA GLN A 143 2.12 -16.33 -8.41
C GLN A 143 2.58 -15.78 -7.06
N HIS A 144 3.30 -16.61 -6.31
CA HIS A 144 3.93 -16.17 -5.08
C HIS A 144 4.96 -15.06 -5.39
N PRO A 145 5.05 -13.95 -4.62
CA PRO A 145 5.98 -12.85 -4.91
C PRO A 145 7.45 -13.27 -5.04
N ALA A 146 7.86 -14.29 -4.27
CA ALA A 146 9.22 -14.85 -4.39
C ALA A 146 9.47 -15.50 -5.76
N GLN A 147 8.46 -16.11 -6.37
CA GLN A 147 8.57 -16.69 -7.71
C GLN A 147 8.72 -15.58 -8.74
N LEU A 148 7.85 -14.57 -8.71
CA LEU A 148 7.92 -13.45 -9.64
C LEU A 148 9.28 -12.73 -9.56
N ARG A 149 9.84 -12.59 -8.35
CA ARG A 149 11.19 -12.05 -8.14
C ARG A 149 12.26 -12.94 -8.78
N THR A 150 12.18 -14.26 -8.63
CA THR A 150 13.10 -15.19 -9.27
C THR A 150 13.01 -15.12 -10.79
N ASP A 151 11.80 -15.02 -11.35
CA ASP A 151 11.55 -15.01 -12.80
C ASP A 151 12.20 -13.79 -13.50
N VAL A 152 12.41 -12.68 -12.79
CA VAL A 152 13.03 -11.45 -13.33
C VAL A 152 14.52 -11.31 -12.96
N CYS A 153 15.07 -12.27 -12.22
CA CYS A 153 16.47 -12.29 -11.79
C CYS A 153 17.29 -13.20 -12.69
N THR A 154 18.15 -12.62 -13.51
CA THR A 154 19.15 -13.38 -14.27
C THR A 154 20.48 -13.47 -13.49
N PRO A 155 21.24 -14.58 -13.62
CA PRO A 155 22.56 -14.69 -13.01
C PRO A 155 23.48 -13.53 -13.43
N GLY A 156 23.99 -12.77 -12.46
CA GLY A 156 24.85 -11.61 -12.71
C GLY A 156 24.15 -10.39 -13.34
N GLY A 157 22.82 -10.41 -13.48
CA GLY A 157 22.05 -9.32 -14.08
C GLY A 157 21.86 -8.11 -13.15
N THR A 158 21.42 -6.98 -13.69
CA THR A 158 21.21 -5.74 -12.91
C THR A 158 20.22 -5.91 -11.76
N THR A 159 19.18 -6.73 -11.93
CA THR A 159 18.15 -6.98 -10.92
C THR A 159 18.73 -7.52 -9.62
N ILE A 160 19.69 -8.44 -9.66
CA ILE A 160 20.23 -9.05 -8.43
C ILE A 160 21.10 -8.05 -7.64
N TYR A 161 21.82 -7.17 -8.31
CA TYR A 161 22.56 -6.08 -7.65
C TYR A 161 21.62 -5.06 -7.00
N GLY A 162 20.54 -4.69 -7.70
CA GLY A 162 19.50 -3.82 -7.14
C GLY A 162 18.81 -4.43 -5.92
N LEU A 163 18.44 -5.70 -5.99
CA LEU A 163 17.87 -6.44 -4.84
C LEU A 163 18.86 -6.53 -3.69
N HIS A 164 20.13 -6.79 -3.96
CA HIS A 164 21.14 -6.82 -2.91
C HIS A 164 21.26 -5.48 -2.18
N ALA A 165 21.26 -4.36 -2.90
CA ALA A 165 21.25 -3.02 -2.30
C ALA A 165 19.99 -2.75 -1.46
N LEU A 166 18.82 -3.20 -1.92
CA LEU A 166 17.56 -3.09 -1.16
C LEU A 166 17.60 -3.91 0.13
N GLU A 167 18.17 -5.12 0.10
CA GLU A 167 18.32 -5.96 1.29
C GLU A 167 19.35 -5.37 2.28
N GLN A 168 20.46 -4.80 1.79
CA GLN A 168 21.40 -4.05 2.64
C GLN A 168 20.74 -2.85 3.32
N GLY A 169 19.80 -2.19 2.63
CA GLY A 169 18.99 -1.10 3.16
C GLY A 169 17.86 -1.55 4.11
N GLY A 170 17.69 -2.85 4.35
CA GLY A 170 16.70 -3.37 5.29
C GLY A 170 15.25 -3.27 4.82
N LEU A 171 15.00 -3.27 3.50
CA LEU A 171 13.67 -3.05 2.90
C LEU A 171 12.56 -3.88 3.57
N ARG A 172 12.76 -5.19 3.73
CA ARG A 172 11.73 -6.08 4.29
C ARG A 172 11.44 -5.78 5.75
N ALA A 173 12.49 -5.58 6.55
CA ALA A 173 12.34 -5.26 7.95
C ALA A 173 11.53 -3.98 8.13
N ALA A 174 11.86 -2.94 7.34
CA ALA A 174 11.15 -1.69 7.42
C ALA A 174 9.68 -1.79 6.99
N ALA A 175 9.38 -2.50 5.89
CA ALA A 175 8.01 -2.72 5.43
C ALA A 175 7.16 -3.54 6.42
N MET A 176 7.76 -4.48 7.15
CA MET A 176 7.06 -5.24 8.19
C MET A 176 6.77 -4.37 9.41
N SER A 177 7.78 -3.64 9.90
CA SER A 177 7.65 -2.74 11.05
C SER A 177 6.64 -1.63 10.81
N SER A 178 6.52 -1.13 9.57
CA SER A 178 5.56 -0.09 9.23
C SER A 178 4.11 -0.58 9.29
N VAL A 179 3.83 -1.81 8.83
CA VAL A 179 2.50 -2.44 8.97
C VAL A 179 2.18 -2.70 10.44
N GLU A 180 3.15 -3.17 11.22
CA GLU A 180 2.98 -3.39 12.65
C GLU A 180 2.64 -2.10 13.39
N ALA A 181 3.45 -1.05 13.21
CA ALA A 181 3.24 0.25 13.85
C ALA A 181 1.88 0.85 13.49
N ALA A 182 1.50 0.82 12.21
CA ALA A 182 0.20 1.28 11.74
C ALA A 182 -0.97 0.49 12.35
N THR A 183 -0.83 -0.84 12.42
CA THR A 183 -1.85 -1.72 13.03
C THR A 183 -2.02 -1.45 14.52
N CYS A 184 -0.91 -1.30 15.25
CA CYS A 184 -0.92 -0.96 16.67
C CYS A 184 -1.63 0.38 16.89
N ARG A 185 -1.32 1.39 16.06
CA ARG A 185 -1.99 2.68 16.13
C ARG A 185 -3.49 2.60 15.82
N ALA A 186 -3.89 1.82 14.81
CA ALA A 186 -5.30 1.62 14.48
C ALA A 186 -6.06 1.02 15.68
N ARG A 187 -5.48 0.01 16.34
CA ARG A 187 -6.06 -0.61 17.55
C ARG A 187 -6.20 0.35 18.72
N GLU A 188 -5.24 1.25 18.92
CA GLU A 188 -5.32 2.29 19.97
C GLU A 188 -6.48 3.26 19.71
N LEU A 189 -6.69 3.64 18.45
CA LEU A 189 -7.77 4.54 18.06
C LEU A 189 -9.14 3.87 18.14
N SER A 190 -9.25 2.59 17.77
CA SER A 190 -10.49 1.80 17.85
C SER A 190 -10.97 1.50 19.29
N ARG A 191 -10.11 1.69 20.29
CA ARG A 191 -10.42 1.46 21.72
C ARG A 191 -10.93 2.70 22.47
N LYS A 192 -10.95 3.87 21.82
CA LYS A 192 -11.49 5.12 22.35
C LYS A 192 -12.96 5.27 21.99
#